data_AF-A0A6G3XVT5-F1
#
_entry.id   AF-A0A6G3XVT5-F1
#
_cell.length_a   1.000
_cell.length_b   1.000
_cell.length_c   1.000
_cell.angle_alpha   90.00
_cell.angle_beta   90.00
_cell.angle_gamma   90.00
#
_symmetry.space_group_name_H-M   'P 1'
#
loop_
_entity.id
_entity.type
_entity.pdbx_description
1 polymer ?
#
loop_
_entity_poly.entity_id
_entity_poly.type
_entity_poly.pdbx_seq_one_letter_code
_entity_poly.pdbx_strand_id
1 'polypeptide(L)' 'GHVLTDDGLPEGGVSLVEVPALAISSTDCRERVAQGEPVWYLVPDGVVRYIDKRQLYRGE' A
#
# COMPACT_ATOMS: atom_id res chain seq x y z
N GLY A 1 7.17 2.74 12.81
CA GLY A 1 8.06 2.58 11.64
C GLY A 1 8.89 1.32 11.84
N HIS A 2 9.44 0.77 10.76
CA HIS A 2 10.41 -0.32 10.82
C HIS A 2 11.81 0.26 10.64
N VAL A 3 12.78 -0.17 11.44
CA VAL A 3 14.19 0.22 11.25
C VAL A 3 14.69 -0.53 10.03
N LEU A 4 15.18 0.20 9.03
CA LEU A 4 15.81 -0.40 7.86
C LEU A 4 17.30 -0.63 8.15
N THR A 5 17.83 -1.80 7.78
CA THR A 5 19.25 -2.16 7.91
C THR A 5 19.76 -2.65 6.56
N ASP A 6 21.02 -2.39 6.25
CA ASP A 6 21.72 -2.82 5.04
C ASP A 6 22.67 -4.02 5.27
N ASP A 7 22.63 -4.61 6.47
CA ASP A 7 23.38 -5.80 6.83
C ASP A 7 23.22 -6.92 5.78
N GLY A 8 24.34 -7.34 5.18
CA GLY A 8 24.39 -8.39 4.17
C GLY A 8 24.17 -7.95 2.72
N LEU A 9 24.00 -6.65 2.45
CA LEU A 9 23.91 -6.11 1.09
C LEU A 9 25.29 -5.75 0.51
N PRO A 10 25.49 -5.84 -0.82
CA PRO A 10 26.72 -5.40 -1.46
C PRO A 10 26.94 -3.89 -1.28
N GLU A 11 28.17 -3.50 -0.93
CA GLU A 11 28.56 -2.09 -0.80
C GLU A 11 28.26 -1.31 -2.10
N GLY A 12 27.63 -0.14 -1.97
CA GLY A 12 27.31 0.75 -3.08
C GLY A 12 26.21 0.25 -4.04
N GLY A 13 25.65 -0.94 -3.83
CA GLY A 13 24.56 -1.49 -4.65
C GLY A 13 23.16 -1.05 -4.23
N VAL A 14 23.01 -0.51 -3.01
CA VAL A 14 21.71 -0.16 -2.43
C VAL A 14 21.79 1.18 -1.68
N SER A 15 20.69 1.92 -1.65
CA SER A 15 20.54 3.14 -0.85
C SER A 15 19.26 3.05 -0.04
N LEU A 16 19.36 3.24 1.27
CA LEU A 16 18.22 3.32 2.17
C LEU A 16 17.71 4.77 2.20
N VAL A 17 16.40 4.94 2.01
CA VAL A 17 15.72 6.23 2.11
C VAL A 17 14.62 6.09 3.14
N GLU A 18 14.74 6.83 4.23
CA GLU A 18 13.68 6.91 5.21
C GLU A 18 12.53 7.76 4.69
N VAL A 19 11.32 7.24 4.83
CA VAL A 19 10.09 7.94 4.47
C VAL A 19 9.22 8.01 5.72
N PRO A 20 8.61 9.16 6.04
CA PRO A 20 7.65 9.25 7.14
C PRO A 20 6.60 8.16 6.98
N ALA A 21 6.45 7.31 8.00
CA ALA A 21 5.55 6.18 7.94
C ALA A 21 4.10 6.66 7.92
N LEU A 22 3.53 6.81 6.72
CA LEU A 22 2.09 6.77 6.52
C LEU A 22 1.70 5.30 6.70
N ALA A 23 0.92 4.98 7.73
CA ALA A 23 0.46 3.62 8.00
C ALA A 23 -0.61 3.17 6.98
N ILE A 24 -0.29 3.27 5.69
CA ILE A 24 -1.13 2.87 4.57
C ILE A 24 -0.52 1.59 3.99
N SER A 25 -1.30 0.52 3.90
CA SER A 25 -0.88 -0.77 3.37
C SER A 25 -1.79 -1.18 2.22
N SER A 26 -1.21 -1.65 1.11
CA SER A 26 -2.03 -2.20 0.01
C SER A 26 -2.79 -3.46 0.42
N THR A 27 -2.31 -4.21 1.41
CA THR A 27 -3.03 -5.38 1.95
C THR A 27 -4.30 -4.91 2.65
N ASP A 28 -4.18 -3.93 3.55
CA ASP A 28 -5.33 -3.32 4.23
C ASP A 28 -6.34 -2.73 3.23
N CYS A 29 -5.88 -1.98 2.21
CA CYS A 29 -6.77 -1.46 1.17
C CYS A 29 -7.57 -2.56 0.45
N ARG A 30 -6.96 -3.70 0.12
CA ARG A 30 -7.66 -4.81 -0.55
C ARG A 30 -8.65 -5.49 0.37
N GLU A 31 -8.28 -5.72 1.63
CA GLU A 31 -9.15 -6.34 2.64
C GLU A 31 -10.39 -5.48 2.91
N ARG A 32 -10.21 -4.16 3.07
CA ARG A 32 -11.31 -3.20 3.22
C ARG A 32 -12.28 -3.28 2.04
N VAL A 33 -11.78 -3.27 0.80
CA VAL A 33 -12.63 -3.38 -0.39
C VAL A 33 -13.39 -4.71 -0.42
N ALA A 34 -12.73 -5.83 -0.07
CA ALA A 34 -13.36 -7.14 0.01
C ALA A 34 -14.49 -7.19 1.05
N GLN A 35 -14.36 -6.43 2.14
CA GLN A 35 -15.36 -6.28 3.20
C GLN A 35 -16.43 -5.21 2.89
N GLY A 36 -16.35 -4.54 1.74
CA GLY A 36 -17.26 -3.45 1.38
C GLY A 36 -17.00 -2.14 2.12
N GLU A 37 -15.84 -2.01 2.76
CA GLU A 37 -15.43 -0.81 3.49
C GLU A 37 -14.81 0.25 2.58
N PRO A 38 -15.00 1.55 2.89
CA PRO A 38 -14.40 2.64 2.13
C PRO A 38 -12.87 2.69 2.28
N VAL A 39 -12.19 3.03 1.20
CA VAL A 39 -10.73 3.29 1.14
C VAL A 39 -10.40 4.75 0.80
N TRP A 40 -11.34 5.66 1.04
CA TRP A 40 -11.13 7.11 0.88
C TRP A 40 -9.93 7.57 1.70
N TYR A 41 -9.11 8.45 1.14
CA TYR A 41 -7.88 8.98 1.76
C TYR A 41 -6.75 7.95 1.98
N LEU A 42 -6.99 6.65 1.80
CA LEU A 42 -5.93 5.63 1.72
C LEU A 42 -5.33 5.54 0.32
N VAL A 43 -6.14 5.84 -0.70
CA VAL A 43 -5.73 5.89 -2.10
C VAL A 43 -6.29 7.15 -2.80
N PRO A 44 -5.68 7.62 -3.90
CA PRO A 44 -6.22 8.73 -4.67
C PRO A 44 -7.63 8.45 -5.21
N ASP A 45 -8.44 9.50 -5.37
CA ASP A 45 -9.85 9.39 -5.81
C ASP A 45 -10.02 8.63 -7.14
N GLY A 46 -9.13 8.89 -8.11
CA GLY A 46 -9.13 8.16 -9.39
C GLY A 46 -8.94 6.64 -9.23
N VAL A 47 -8.19 6.21 -8.21
CA VAL A 47 -8.00 4.78 -7.89
C VAL A 47 -9.28 4.20 -7.30
N VAL A 48 -9.98 4.93 -6.43
CA VAL A 48 -11.26 4.45 -5.85
C VAL A 48 -12.29 4.23 -6.96
N ARG A 49 -12.43 5.20 -7.88
CA ARG A 49 -13.31 5.08 -9.05
C ARG A 49 -12.93 3.91 -9.94
N TYR A 50 -11.63 3.64 -10.09
CA TYR A 50 -11.15 2.53 -10.90
C TYR A 50 -11.46 1.17 -10.28
N ILE A 51 -11.24 1.02 -8.96
CA ILE A 51 -11.60 -0.18 -8.20
C ILE A 51 -13.09 -0.47 -8.35
N ASP A 52 -13.95 0.54 -8.20
CA ASP A 52 -15.40 0.39 -8.38
C ASP A 52 -15.77 0.02 -9.82
N LYS A 53 -15.30 0.76 -10.82
CA LYS A 53 -15.61 0.49 -12.24
C LYS A 53 -15.19 -0.92 -12.69
N ARG A 54 -14.10 -1.44 -12.13
CA ARG A 54 -13.51 -2.73 -12.51
C ARG A 54 -13.85 -3.87 -11.54
N GLN A 55 -14.62 -3.59 -10.48
CA GLN A 55 -15.00 -4.56 -9.46
C GLN A 55 -13.79 -5.28 -8.83
N LEU A 56 -12.67 -4.56 -8.65
CA LEU A 56 -11.45 -5.17 -8.12
C LEU A 56 -11.61 -5.51 -6.63
N TYR A 57 -11.01 -6.62 -6.20
CA TYR A 57 -10.88 -7.04 -4.80
C TYR A 57 -12.20 -7.32 -4.07
N ARG A 58 -13.34 -7.29 -4.77
CA ARG A 58 -14.59 -7.91 -4.32
C ARG A 58 -14.35 -9.41 -4.46
N GLY A 59 -14.49 -10.18 -3.39
CA GLY A 59 -14.26 -11.65 -3.44
C GLY A 59 -15.07 -12.32 -4.55
N GLU A 60 -14.75 -13.56 -4.87
CA GLU A 60 -15.65 -14.39 -5.70
C GLU A 60 -17.07 -14.45 -5.10
#